data_AF-A0A950IZR4-F1
#
_entry.id   AF-A0A950IZR4-F1
#
_cell.length_a   1.000
_cell.length_b   1.000
_cell.length_c   1.000
_cell.angle_alpha   90.00
_cell.angle_beta   90.00
_cell.angle_gamma   90.00
#
_symmetry.space_group_name_H-M   'P 1'
#
loop_
_entity.id
_entity.type
_entity.pdbx_description
1 polymer ?
#
loop_
_entity_poly.entity_id
_entity_poly.type
_entity_poly.pdbx_seq_one_letter_code
_entity_poly.pdbx_strand_id
1 'polypeptide(L)'
;MVKKKHRYSAKEHRQIEHIQESEESRGAAPQEAKAIGYATVNKQNPGKHRFTAKEDRQAEHIMESEEERGKSEAEAKRIAYATVNKQRS
;
A
#
# COMPACT_ATOMS: atom_id res chain seq x y z
N MET A 1 -17.44 -0.84 -14.22
CA MET A 1 -17.28 -0.78 -12.74
C MET A 1 -15.81 -0.97 -12.41
N VAL A 2 -15.09 0.10 -12.05
CA VAL A 2 -13.67 0.00 -11.67
C VAL A 2 -13.60 -0.66 -10.28
N LYS A 3 -12.92 -1.80 -10.17
CA LYS A 3 -12.71 -2.46 -8.86
C LYS A 3 -11.82 -1.56 -8.00
N LYS A 4 -12.29 -1.11 -6.84
CA LYS A 4 -11.43 -0.46 -5.84
C LYS A 4 -10.27 -1.41 -5.52
N LYS A 5 -9.04 -0.98 -5.79
CA LYS A 5 -7.85 -1.72 -5.40
C LYS A 5 -7.69 -1.59 -3.89
N HIS A 6 -7.85 -2.70 -3.17
CA HIS A 6 -7.51 -2.74 -1.74
C HIS A 6 -5.98 -2.79 -1.59
N ARG A 7 -5.44 -2.04 -0.62
CA ARG A 7 -3.99 -1.98 -0.34
C ARG A 7 -3.42 -3.36 -0.05
N TYR A 8 -4.12 -4.13 0.78
CA TYR A 8 -3.77 -5.51 1.11
C TYR A 8 -4.70 -6.47 0.37
N SER A 9 -4.13 -7.55 -0.12
CA SER A 9 -4.86 -8.69 -0.68
C SER A 9 -5.49 -9.53 0.43
N ALA A 10 -6.47 -10.35 0.07
CA ALA A 10 -7.09 -11.30 1.01
C ALA A 10 -6.06 -12.28 1.61
N LYS A 11 -4.97 -12.61 0.90
CA LYS A 11 -3.91 -13.46 1.44
C LYS A 11 -3.08 -12.72 2.50
N GLU A 12 -2.74 -11.46 2.24
CA GLU A 12 -2.02 -10.62 3.21
C GLU A 12 -2.87 -10.37 4.45
N HIS A 13 -4.18 -10.12 4.31
CA HIS A 13 -5.08 -9.97 5.45
C HIS A 13 -5.08 -11.21 6.36
N ARG A 14 -5.24 -12.41 5.79
CA ARG A 14 -5.17 -13.66 6.56
C ARG A 14 -3.82 -13.86 7.23
N GLN A 15 -2.74 -13.49 6.56
CA GLN A 15 -1.39 -13.58 7.15
C GLN A 15 -1.20 -12.60 8.31
N ILE A 16 -1.72 -11.37 8.20
CA ILE A 16 -1.71 -10.38 9.27
C ILE A 16 -2.49 -10.90 10.48
N GLU A 17 -3.68 -11.44 10.26
CA GLU A 17 -4.53 -12.03 11.32
C GLU A 17 -3.80 -13.18 12.03
N HIS A 18 -3.21 -14.11 11.29
CA HIS A 18 -2.45 -15.22 11.88
C HIS A 18 -1.24 -14.74 12.69
N ILE A 19 -0.52 -13.72 12.22
CA ILE A 19 0.60 -13.15 12.98
C ILE A 19 0.08 -12.46 14.25
N GLN A 20 -0.99 -11.67 14.14
CA GLN A 20 -1.61 -11.01 15.28
C GLN A 20 -2.03 -12.02 16.34
N GLU A 21 -2.77 -13.07 15.97
CA GLU A 21 -3.20 -14.13 16.89
C GLU A 21 -2.00 -14.83 17.56
N SER A 22 -0.94 -15.07 16.80
CA SER A 22 0.29 -15.65 17.36
C SER A 22 1.01 -14.72 18.33
N GLU A 23 1.02 -13.39 18.11
CA GLU A 23 1.65 -12.44 19.04
C GLU A 23 0.79 -12.22 20.29
N GLU A 24 -0.54 -12.16 20.15
CA GLU A 24 -1.47 -12.11 21.29
C GLU A 24 -1.32 -13.37 22.17
N SER A 25 -1.19 -14.55 21.55
CA SER A 25 -0.92 -15.81 22.25
C SER A 25 0.43 -15.82 22.99
N ARG A 26 1.40 -15.03 22.52
CA ARG A 26 2.71 -14.83 23.19
C ARG A 26 2.66 -13.74 24.26
N GLY A 27 1.50 -13.12 24.48
CA GLY A 27 1.27 -12.11 25.52
C GLY A 27 1.41 -10.65 25.06
N ALA A 28 1.54 -10.38 23.75
CA ALA A 28 1.52 -9.02 23.25
C ALA A 28 0.13 -8.38 23.40
N ALA A 29 0.07 -7.07 23.65
CA ALA A 29 -1.21 -6.37 23.67
C ALA A 29 -1.85 -6.36 22.25
N PRO A 30 -3.19 -6.38 22.10
CA PRO A 30 -3.82 -6.47 20.78
C PRO A 30 -3.38 -5.40 19.77
N GLN A 31 -3.15 -4.17 20.24
CA GLN A 31 -2.66 -3.09 19.37
C GLN A 31 -1.21 -3.32 18.90
N GLU A 32 -0.37 -3.89 19.77
CA GLU A 32 1.01 -4.22 19.46
C GLU A 32 1.10 -5.40 18.50
N ALA A 33 0.35 -6.48 18.78
CA ALA A 33 0.23 -7.64 17.90
C ALA A 33 -0.24 -7.24 16.49
N LYS A 34 -1.25 -6.37 16.41
CA LYS A 34 -1.72 -5.80 15.15
C LYS A 34 -0.61 -5.02 14.43
N ALA A 35 0.11 -4.16 15.14
CA ALA A 35 1.21 -3.39 14.56
C ALA A 35 2.32 -4.31 14.00
N ILE A 36 2.68 -5.36 14.76
CA ILE A 36 3.66 -6.38 14.34
C ILE A 36 3.18 -7.12 13.08
N GLY A 37 1.90 -7.51 13.02
CA GLY A 37 1.32 -8.18 11.86
C GLY A 37 1.44 -7.37 10.58
N TYR A 38 0.99 -6.10 10.59
CA TYR A 38 1.12 -5.21 9.44
C TYR A 38 2.59 -4.90 9.09
N ALA A 39 3.45 -4.66 10.08
CA ALA A 39 4.87 -4.37 9.85
C ALA A 39 5.59 -5.55 9.18
N THR A 40 5.29 -6.77 9.62
CA THR A 40 5.88 -7.99 9.08
C THR A 40 5.51 -8.19 7.62
N VAL A 41 4.22 -8.05 7.27
CA VAL A 41 3.76 -8.18 5.88
C VAL A 41 4.30 -7.06 4.99
N ASN A 42 4.40 -5.82 5.51
CA ASN A 42 5.00 -4.71 4.78
C ASN A 42 6.48 -4.96 4.47
N LYS A 43 7.23 -5.53 5.42
CA LYS A 43 8.66 -5.87 5.24
C LYS A 43 8.87 -7.00 4.22
N GLN A 44 7.93 -7.95 4.11
CA GLN A 44 8.01 -9.02 3.11
C GLN A 44 7.80 -8.51 1.68
N ASN A 45 7.05 -7.42 1.50
CA ASN A 45 6.73 -6.86 0.19
C ASN A 45 7.00 -5.34 0.14
N PRO A 46 8.26 -4.91 0.28
CA PRO A 46 8.60 -3.48 0.43
C PRO A 46 8.24 -2.66 -0.80
N GLY A 47 8.27 -3.25 -2.01
CA GLY A 47 7.87 -2.57 -3.24
C GLY A 47 6.36 -2.31 -3.34
N LYS A 48 5.52 -3.17 -2.76
CA LYS A 48 4.06 -3.08 -2.84
C LYS A 48 3.47 -2.07 -1.84
N HIS A 49 4.09 -1.97 -0.66
CA HIS A 49 3.58 -1.13 0.44
C HIS A 49 4.45 0.11 0.71
N ARG A 50 5.31 0.49 -0.26
CA ARG A 50 6.27 1.60 -0.15
C ARG A 50 5.61 2.96 0.11
N PHE A 51 4.42 3.16 -0.43
CA PHE A 51 3.68 4.41 -0.34
C PHE A 51 2.57 4.28 0.71
N THR A 52 2.17 5.43 1.27
CA THR A 52 1.00 5.52 2.13
C THR A 52 -0.28 5.53 1.29
N ALA A 53 -1.42 5.22 1.92
CA ALA A 53 -2.71 5.26 1.23
C ALA A 53 -3.11 6.67 0.73
N LYS A 54 -2.49 7.73 1.26
CA LYS A 54 -2.67 9.10 0.76
C LYS A 54 -1.82 9.32 -0.49
N GLU A 55 -0.56 8.90 -0.45
CA GLU A 55 0.37 8.98 -1.58
C GLU A 55 -0.10 8.15 -2.78
N ASP A 56 -0.62 6.94 -2.56
CA ASP A 56 -1.17 6.10 -3.63
C ASP A 56 -2.34 6.77 -4.34
N ARG A 57 -3.32 7.32 -3.58
CA ARG A 57 -4.45 8.06 -4.17
C ARG A 57 -3.99 9.29 -4.93
N GLN A 58 -2.99 10.00 -4.42
CA GLN A 58 -2.43 11.15 -5.10
C GLN A 58 -1.76 10.76 -6.41
N ALA A 59 -1.01 9.65 -6.43
CA ALA A 59 -0.44 9.11 -7.64
C ALA A 59 -1.53 8.68 -8.64
N GLU A 60 -2.61 8.04 -8.19
CA GLU A 60 -3.76 7.67 -9.04
C GLU A 60 -4.39 8.90 -9.71
N HIS A 61 -4.61 9.99 -8.98
CA HIS A 61 -5.14 11.24 -9.56
C HIS A 61 -4.20 11.87 -10.59
N ILE A 62 -2.88 11.91 -10.31
CA ILE A 62 -1.91 12.45 -11.26
C ILE A 62 -1.84 11.54 -12.51
N MET A 63 -1.90 10.24 -12.34
CA MET A 63 -1.91 9.27 -13.43
C MET A 63 -3.11 9.47 -14.34
N GLU A 64 -4.32 9.59 -13.78
CA GLU A 64 -5.55 9.87 -14.52
C GLU A 64 -5.43 11.18 -15.32
N SER A 65 -4.90 12.26 -14.71
CA SER A 65 -4.66 13.52 -15.42
C SER A 65 -3.63 13.41 -16.55
N GLU A 66 -2.59 12.59 -16.41
CA GLU A 66 -1.58 12.38 -17.46
C GLU A 66 -2.11 11.49 -18.60
N GLU A 67 -2.94 10.50 -18.30
CA GLU A 67 -3.64 9.70 -19.30
C GLU A 67 -4.61 10.56 -20.12
N GLU A 68 -5.37 11.46 -19.47
CA GLU A 68 -6.22 12.44 -20.15
C GLU A 68 -5.44 13.38 -21.08
N ARG A 69 -4.16 13.65 -20.77
CA ARG A 69 -3.23 14.41 -21.62
C ARG A 69 -2.62 13.58 -22.76
N GLY A 70 -3.03 12.31 -22.90
CA GLY A 70 -2.61 11.41 -23.97
C GLY A 70 -1.34 10.61 -23.67
N LYS A 71 -0.89 10.55 -22.41
CA LYS A 71 0.21 9.67 -22.01
C LYS A 71 -0.25 8.21 -21.94
N SER A 72 0.65 7.27 -22.23
CA SER A 72 0.38 5.85 -21.99
C SER A 72 0.30 5.56 -20.48
N GLU A 73 -0.50 4.56 -20.07
CA GLU A 73 -0.64 4.16 -18.65
C GLU A 73 0.72 3.95 -17.96
N ALA A 74 1.66 3.29 -18.65
CA ALA A 74 3.00 3.03 -18.12
C ALA A 74 3.81 4.32 -17.89
N GLU A 75 3.67 5.31 -18.77
CA GLU A 75 4.35 6.60 -18.65
C GLU A 75 3.67 7.48 -17.59
N ALA A 76 2.34 7.57 -17.62
CA ALA A 76 1.53 8.29 -16.63
C ALA A 76 1.81 7.78 -15.21
N LYS A 77 1.82 6.45 -15.01
CA LYS A 77 2.17 5.83 -13.73
C LYS A 77 3.58 6.18 -13.27
N ARG A 78 4.56 6.18 -14.19
CA ARG A 78 5.94 6.55 -13.86
C ARG A 78 6.03 8.02 -13.41
N ILE A 79 5.39 8.92 -14.15
CA ILE A 79 5.34 10.35 -13.84
C ILE A 79 4.65 10.57 -12.48
N ALA A 80 3.49 9.96 -12.27
CA ALA A 80 2.70 10.10 -11.05
C ALA A 80 3.47 9.74 -9.78
N TYR A 81 4.04 8.52 -9.72
CA TYR A 81 4.81 8.10 -8.55
C TYR A 81 6.12 8.87 -8.39
N ALA A 82 6.74 9.36 -9.48
CA ALA A 82 7.91 10.22 -9.41
C ALA A 82 7.56 11.60 -8.80
N THR A 83 6.44 12.19 -9.21
CA THR A 83 5.93 13.47 -8.66
C THR A 83 5.63 13.35 -7.17
N VAL A 84 4.95 12.28 -6.75
CA VAL A 84 4.67 12.04 -5.32
C VAL A 84 5.95 11.84 -4.52
N ASN A 85 6.93 11.08 -5.05
CA ASN A 85 8.24 10.95 -4.40
C ASN A 85 8.94 12.31 -4.24
N LYS A 86 8.82 13.21 -5.22
CA LYS A 86 9.42 14.55 -5.18
C LYS A 86 8.73 15.48 -4.18
N GLN A 87 7.43 15.34 -3.97
CA GLN A 87 6.71 16.11 -2.96
C GLN A 87 6.98 15.65 -1.52
N ARG A 88 7.55 14.44 -1.37
CA ARG A 88 7.97 13.89 -0.08
C ARG A 88 9.35 14.38 0.38
N SER A 89 10.15 14.94 -0.55
CA SER A 89 11.53 15.38 -0.31
C SER A 89 11.61 16.84 0.12
#